data_AF-A0A7C7PUE0-F1
#
_entry.id   AF-A0A7C7PUE0-F1
#
_cell.length_a   1.000
_cell.length_b   1.000
_cell.length_c   1.000
_cell.angle_alpha   90.00
_cell.angle_beta   90.00
_cell.angle_gamma   90.00
#
_symmetry.space_group_name_H-M   'P 1'
#
loop_
_entity.id
_entity.type
_entity.pdbx_description
1 polymer ?
#
loop_
_entity_poly.entity_id
_entity_poly.type
_entity_poly.pdbx_seq_one_letter_code
_entity_poly.pdbx_strand_id
1 'polypeptide(L)'
;MGQEPQGGGPVRGEVRGGALIAEWMIYNEKENPLYENFDRLLESLGEDAPVVEKGPKALEKLIDILVEKGKILSKELIKEELRRAVRKDTTEAKLRKLVKRLRLVEAFLKSTNKPEWMIIEVLPVIPPDLRPLVPLEGGRFATSDLNDLYRRVITRNNRLKRLIELGAPDIIIRNEKRMLQEAVDALIDNSKRGKPVRASTGRPLKSLSDNLRGKEGRFRQNLLGKRVDYSGRAVIVVGPELKMHQCGLPKEMALELFKPFVYRRLEEKGYVHNVKMAEKLVQQKTKEVWECLEEVIKEHPVLLNRAPTLHRLSIQAFEPVLVEGKAIKLHPLVCPPFNADFDGDQMAVHVPLSLEAQLESYILIVKSQNHILSRNR
;
A
#
# COMPACT_ATOMS: atom_id res chain seq x y z
N MET A 1 -36.20 51.71 -58.69
CA MET A 1 -35.34 51.16 -59.77
C MET A 1 -33.98 50.90 -59.14
N GLY A 2 -33.45 49.70 -59.00
CA GLY A 2 -33.91 48.34 -59.21
C GLY A 2 -32.84 47.39 -58.63
N GLN A 3 -33.30 46.24 -58.14
CA GLN A 3 -32.62 44.94 -57.97
C GLN A 3 -31.49 44.72 -56.93
N GLU A 4 -31.87 43.97 -55.88
CA GLU A 4 -31.13 42.84 -55.25
C GLU A 4 -31.04 41.60 -56.20
N PRO A 5 -30.42 40.42 -55.87
CA PRO A 5 -29.40 40.02 -54.87
C PRO A 5 -28.37 38.97 -55.43
N GLN A 6 -27.57 38.33 -54.53
CA GLN A 6 -26.94 36.97 -54.56
C GLN A 6 -25.42 37.02 -54.27
N GLY A 7 -24.80 36.22 -53.41
CA GLY A 7 -25.19 35.01 -52.69
C GLY A 7 -24.18 34.67 -51.56
N GLY A 8 -24.53 33.69 -50.72
CA GLY A 8 -23.82 33.39 -49.47
C GLY A 8 -22.70 32.32 -49.53
N GLY A 9 -21.86 32.37 -48.49
CA GLY A 9 -20.98 31.29 -47.96
C GLY A 9 -19.76 30.89 -48.82
N PRO A 10 -18.65 30.33 -48.23
CA PRO A 10 -18.47 29.84 -46.87
C PRO A 10 -17.33 30.50 -46.06
N VAL A 11 -17.46 30.45 -44.74
CA VAL A 11 -16.39 30.67 -43.76
C VAL A 11 -15.44 29.46 -43.77
N ARG A 12 -14.16 29.66 -44.07
CA ARG A 12 -13.00 28.83 -43.66
C ARG A 12 -11.69 29.41 -44.20
N GLY A 13 -10.65 29.43 -43.38
CA GLY A 13 -9.28 29.40 -43.91
C GLY A 13 -8.16 29.93 -43.01
N GLU A 14 -7.69 29.08 -42.10
CA GLU A 14 -6.28 28.96 -41.67
C GLU A 14 -5.54 30.16 -41.03
N VAL A 15 -5.61 30.26 -39.70
CA VAL A 15 -4.49 30.83 -38.92
C VAL A 15 -3.43 29.74 -38.73
N ARG A 16 -2.40 29.80 -39.58
CA ARG A 16 -1.13 29.07 -39.43
C ARG A 16 -0.35 29.65 -38.25
N GLY A 17 0.35 28.78 -37.52
CA GLY A 17 1.31 29.19 -36.49
C GLY A 17 0.87 28.81 -35.07
N GLY A 18 0.89 27.52 -34.76
CA GLY A 18 0.51 27.04 -33.42
C GLY A 18 0.97 25.62 -33.23
N ALA A 19 2.27 25.41 -33.41
CA ALA A 19 2.98 24.21 -33.01
C ALA A 19 4.31 24.66 -32.42
N LEU A 20 4.65 24.09 -31.27
CA LEU A 20 6.00 24.01 -30.71
C LEU A 20 6.54 25.26 -29.97
N ILE A 21 6.01 25.50 -28.77
CA ILE A 21 6.83 26.02 -27.65
C ILE A 21 6.89 25.00 -26.48
N ALA A 22 6.20 23.86 -26.57
CA ALA A 22 6.18 22.87 -25.50
C ALA A 22 7.34 21.85 -25.53
N GLU A 23 8.11 21.74 -26.63
CA GLU A 23 9.17 20.73 -26.74
C GLU A 23 10.59 21.22 -26.41
N TRP A 24 10.81 22.53 -26.24
CA TRP A 24 12.15 23.10 -26.15
C TRP A 24 12.54 23.66 -24.76
N MET A 25 11.62 23.77 -23.80
CA MET A 25 11.90 24.31 -22.45
C MET A 25 12.38 23.27 -21.43
N ILE A 26 12.56 22.00 -21.80
CA ILE A 26 12.95 20.93 -20.86
C ILE A 26 14.49 20.69 -20.83
N TYR A 27 15.29 21.30 -21.70
CA TYR A 27 16.74 21.06 -21.70
C TYR A 27 17.54 22.33 -22.04
N ASN A 28 18.41 22.72 -21.10
CA ASN A 28 19.51 23.70 -21.19
C ASN A 28 19.19 25.17 -20.84
N GLU A 29 19.45 25.47 -19.57
CA GLU A 29 19.30 26.78 -18.90
C GLU A 29 20.46 27.75 -19.16
N LYS A 30 21.35 27.52 -20.14
CA LYS A 30 22.59 28.34 -20.28
C LYS A 30 23.01 28.83 -21.68
N GLU A 31 22.35 28.45 -22.76
CA GLU A 31 22.76 28.92 -24.11
C GLU A 31 21.55 29.16 -25.01
N ASN A 32 20.71 30.14 -24.65
CA ASN A 32 19.56 30.50 -25.48
C ASN A 32 19.61 31.97 -25.92
N PRO A 33 20.05 32.27 -27.16
CA PRO A 33 20.12 33.63 -27.69
C PRO A 33 18.74 34.30 -27.88
N LEU A 34 17.63 33.57 -27.66
CA LEU A 34 16.28 34.12 -27.71
C LEU A 34 15.90 34.94 -26.46
N TYR A 35 16.72 34.93 -25.40
CA TYR A 35 16.46 35.76 -24.21
C TYR A 35 16.84 37.23 -24.40
N GLU A 36 17.90 37.53 -25.15
CA GLU A 36 18.36 38.93 -25.33
C GLU A 36 17.44 39.79 -26.21
N ASN A 37 16.53 39.17 -26.97
CA ASN A 37 15.58 39.87 -27.83
C ASN A 37 14.11 39.57 -27.49
N PHE A 38 13.83 38.98 -26.32
CA PHE A 38 12.48 38.55 -25.94
C PHE A 38 11.52 39.74 -25.76
N ASP A 39 12.00 40.84 -25.18
CA ASP A 39 11.21 42.05 -24.97
C ASP A 39 10.89 42.77 -26.29
N ARG A 40 11.83 42.79 -27.25
CA ARG A 40 11.58 43.30 -28.62
C ARG A 40 10.61 42.44 -29.41
N LEU A 41 10.62 41.12 -29.19
CA LEU A 41 9.69 40.18 -29.83
C LEU A 41 8.26 40.39 -29.29
N LEU A 42 8.12 40.61 -27.98
CA LEU A 42 6.83 40.94 -27.34
C LEU A 42 6.28 42.29 -27.81
N GLU A 43 7.13 43.32 -27.92
CA GLU A 43 6.72 44.63 -28.49
C GLU A 43 6.29 44.52 -29.97
N SER A 44 6.92 43.64 -30.75
CA SER A 44 6.55 43.42 -32.16
C SER A 44 5.26 42.62 -32.36
N LEU A 45 4.83 41.86 -31.35
CA LEU A 45 3.65 40.98 -31.42
C LEU A 45 2.37 41.65 -30.91
N GLY A 46 2.45 42.80 -30.24
CA GLY A 46 1.28 43.56 -29.79
C GLY A 46 0.25 42.72 -29.01
N GLU A 47 -1.04 42.96 -29.25
CA GLU A 47 -2.16 42.22 -28.62
C GLU A 47 -2.23 40.72 -29.00
N ASP A 48 -1.43 40.27 -29.97
CA ASP A 48 -1.32 38.87 -30.41
C ASP A 48 -0.23 38.07 -29.64
N ALA A 49 0.35 38.64 -28.58
CA ALA A 49 1.33 37.96 -27.74
C ALA A 49 0.71 36.67 -27.11
N PRO A 50 1.32 35.49 -27.30
CA PRO A 50 0.75 34.23 -26.80
C PRO A 50 0.71 34.23 -25.27
N VAL A 51 -0.44 33.84 -24.69
CA VAL A 51 -0.61 33.68 -23.24
C VAL A 51 0.29 32.55 -22.73
N VAL A 52 1.42 32.90 -22.11
CA VAL A 52 2.36 31.93 -21.54
C VAL A 52 1.90 31.51 -20.15
N GLU A 53 1.17 30.41 -20.08
CA GLU A 53 0.86 29.77 -18.80
C GLU A 53 1.98 28.81 -18.36
N LYS A 54 2.12 28.62 -17.04
CA LYS A 54 3.16 27.76 -16.44
C LYS A 54 2.55 26.82 -15.39
N GLY A 55 3.12 25.62 -15.27
CA GLY A 55 2.68 24.63 -14.29
C GLY A 55 1.48 23.80 -14.76
N PRO A 56 0.66 23.24 -13.85
CA PRO A 56 -0.48 22.38 -14.19
C PRO A 56 -1.49 23.03 -15.15
N LYS A 57 -1.73 24.33 -14.98
CA LYS A 57 -2.60 25.12 -15.88
C LYS A 57 -2.09 25.19 -17.31
N ALA A 58 -0.77 25.20 -17.52
CA ALA A 58 -0.20 25.12 -18.86
C ALA A 58 -0.46 23.75 -19.51
N LEU A 59 -0.54 22.69 -18.70
CA LEU A 59 -0.86 21.34 -19.16
C LEU A 59 -2.35 21.21 -19.48
N GLU A 60 -3.23 21.74 -18.63
CA GLU A 60 -4.68 21.85 -18.87
C GLU A 60 -4.94 22.64 -20.15
N LYS A 61 -4.39 23.84 -20.25
CA LYS A 61 -4.57 24.69 -21.43
C LYS A 61 -3.92 24.10 -22.67
N LEU A 62 -2.84 23.34 -22.55
CA LEU A 62 -2.30 22.55 -23.67
C LEU A 62 -3.28 21.46 -24.08
N ILE A 63 -3.88 20.74 -23.14
CA ILE A 63 -4.91 19.73 -23.42
C ILE A 63 -6.10 20.41 -24.10
N ASP A 64 -6.63 21.49 -23.54
CA ASP A 64 -7.78 22.25 -24.06
C ASP A 64 -7.51 22.85 -25.43
N ILE A 65 -6.36 23.50 -25.64
CA ILE A 65 -5.94 24.05 -26.94
C ILE A 65 -5.80 22.93 -27.98
N LEU A 66 -5.28 21.77 -27.58
CA LEU A 66 -5.21 20.64 -28.49
C LEU A 66 -6.63 20.13 -28.80
N VAL A 67 -7.57 20.10 -27.84
CA VAL A 67 -8.99 19.72 -28.06
C VAL A 67 -9.67 20.73 -29.01
N GLU A 68 -9.60 22.02 -28.71
CA GLU A 68 -10.26 23.11 -29.45
C GLU A 68 -9.72 23.28 -30.88
N LYS A 69 -8.42 23.09 -31.09
CA LYS A 69 -7.81 23.13 -32.44
C LYS A 69 -8.05 21.87 -33.26
N GLY A 70 -8.81 20.89 -32.76
CA GLY A 70 -9.01 19.59 -33.40
C GLY A 70 -7.71 18.78 -33.55
N LYS A 71 -6.68 19.10 -32.75
CA LYS A 71 -5.36 18.45 -32.74
C LYS A 71 -5.23 17.35 -31.68
N ILE A 72 -6.10 17.30 -30.67
CA ILE A 72 -6.49 16.04 -30.00
C ILE A 72 -7.47 15.36 -30.95
N LEU A 73 -6.86 14.87 -32.00
CA LEU A 73 -7.22 13.65 -32.67
C LEU A 73 -7.59 12.59 -31.62
N SER A 74 -8.62 11.77 -31.88
CA SER A 74 -8.99 10.66 -30.98
C SER A 74 -7.71 9.96 -30.51
N LYS A 75 -7.67 9.45 -29.28
CA LYS A 75 -6.50 8.73 -28.74
C LYS A 75 -5.91 7.71 -29.76
N GLU A 76 -6.72 7.24 -30.72
CA GLU A 76 -6.41 6.33 -31.83
C GLU A 76 -5.45 6.91 -32.87
N LEU A 77 -5.57 8.20 -33.19
CA LEU A 77 -4.72 8.89 -34.18
C LEU A 77 -3.32 9.21 -33.63
N ILE A 78 -3.20 9.59 -32.36
CA ILE A 78 -1.89 9.68 -31.66
C ILE A 78 -1.21 8.29 -31.66
N LYS A 79 -1.99 7.23 -31.46
CA LYS A 79 -1.52 5.85 -31.56
C LYS A 79 -1.09 5.51 -32.99
N GLU A 80 -1.81 5.93 -34.02
CA GLU A 80 -1.41 5.71 -35.42
C GLU A 80 -0.11 6.43 -35.79
N GLU A 81 0.06 7.69 -35.39
CA GLU A 81 1.28 8.45 -35.61
C GLU A 81 2.47 7.81 -34.90
N LEU A 82 2.30 7.41 -33.64
CA LEU A 82 3.34 6.69 -32.89
C LEU A 82 3.69 5.34 -33.53
N ARG A 83 2.69 4.60 -34.06
CA ARG A 83 2.95 3.36 -34.81
C ARG A 83 3.71 3.62 -36.11
N ARG A 84 3.40 4.70 -36.83
CA ARG A 84 4.15 5.10 -38.04
C ARG A 84 5.59 5.52 -37.70
N ALA A 85 5.78 6.28 -36.61
CA ALA A 85 7.10 6.70 -36.15
C ALA A 85 7.98 5.51 -35.73
N VAL A 86 7.42 4.55 -34.97
CA VAL A 86 8.13 3.31 -34.59
C VAL A 86 8.56 2.50 -35.81
N ARG A 87 7.77 2.50 -36.89
CA ARG A 87 8.11 1.80 -38.15
C ARG A 87 9.16 2.52 -39.00
N LYS A 88 9.29 3.84 -38.87
CA LYS A 88 10.21 4.67 -39.67
C LYS A 88 11.58 4.85 -39.00
N ASP A 89 11.63 4.87 -37.67
CA ASP A 89 12.87 5.10 -36.93
C ASP A 89 13.73 3.83 -36.82
N THR A 90 15.01 3.94 -37.17
CA THR A 90 15.99 2.84 -37.10
C THR A 90 16.87 2.90 -35.85
N THR A 91 16.88 4.03 -35.14
CA THR A 91 17.74 4.20 -33.94
C THR A 91 17.13 3.55 -32.71
N GLU A 92 17.84 2.60 -32.10
CA GLU A 92 17.35 1.82 -30.95
C GLU A 92 16.90 2.70 -29.76
N ALA A 93 17.64 3.76 -29.44
CA ALA A 93 17.31 4.67 -28.34
C ALA A 93 16.00 5.45 -28.59
N LYS A 94 15.75 5.88 -29.82
CA LYS A 94 14.50 6.56 -30.21
C LYS A 94 13.34 5.58 -30.23
N LEU A 95 13.55 4.39 -30.78
CA LEU A 95 12.56 3.32 -30.83
C LEU A 95 12.11 2.91 -29.41
N ARG A 96 13.03 2.73 -28.46
CA ARG A 96 12.68 2.46 -27.05
C ARG A 96 11.81 3.56 -26.43
N LYS A 97 12.09 4.84 -26.71
CA LYS A 97 11.27 5.97 -26.22
C LYS A 97 9.88 5.97 -26.84
N LEU A 98 9.80 5.77 -28.16
CA LEU A 98 8.53 5.72 -28.89
C LEU A 98 7.66 4.54 -28.46
N VAL A 99 8.23 3.36 -28.27
CA VAL A 99 7.52 2.18 -27.76
C VAL A 99 6.96 2.43 -26.35
N LYS A 100 7.72 3.08 -25.46
CA LYS A 100 7.22 3.45 -24.12
C LYS A 100 6.04 4.42 -24.20
N ARG A 101 6.12 5.45 -25.05
CA ARG A 101 5.02 6.40 -25.29
C ARG A 101 3.79 5.70 -25.87
N LEU A 102 3.98 4.85 -26.88
CA LEU A 102 2.90 4.08 -27.50
C LEU A 102 2.20 3.17 -26.49
N ARG A 103 2.95 2.48 -25.62
CA ARG A 103 2.37 1.65 -24.55
C ARG A 103 1.50 2.47 -23.59
N LEU A 104 1.92 3.68 -23.24
CA LEU A 104 1.15 4.57 -22.36
C LEU A 104 -0.15 5.03 -23.05
N VAL A 105 -0.07 5.47 -24.31
CA VAL A 105 -1.26 5.88 -25.07
C VAL A 105 -2.23 4.71 -25.27
N GLU A 106 -1.71 3.52 -25.59
CA GLU A 106 -2.54 2.31 -25.70
C GLU A 106 -3.19 1.92 -24.37
N ALA A 107 -2.51 2.11 -23.23
CA ALA A 107 -3.10 1.87 -21.92
C ALA A 107 -4.25 2.84 -21.60
N PHE A 108 -4.11 4.13 -21.93
CA PHE A 108 -5.19 5.11 -21.80
C PHE A 108 -6.34 4.85 -22.77
N LEU A 109 -6.07 4.32 -23.96
CA LEU A 109 -7.11 3.91 -24.92
C LEU A 109 -7.95 2.75 -24.44
N LYS A 110 -7.28 1.74 -23.87
CA LYS A 110 -7.93 0.52 -23.37
C LYS A 110 -8.67 0.75 -22.06
N SER A 111 -8.39 1.83 -21.34
CA SER A 111 -9.04 2.17 -20.08
C SER A 111 -10.06 3.29 -20.24
N THR A 112 -11.00 3.36 -19.29
CA THR A 112 -11.95 4.48 -19.16
C THR A 112 -11.30 5.74 -18.57
N ASN A 113 -10.03 5.65 -18.16
CA ASN A 113 -9.31 6.73 -17.51
C ASN A 113 -9.00 7.86 -18.49
N LYS A 114 -9.08 9.09 -17.98
CA LYS A 114 -8.71 10.29 -18.72
C LYS A 114 -7.34 10.80 -18.26
N PRO A 115 -6.47 11.27 -19.17
CA PRO A 115 -5.17 11.83 -18.80
C PRO A 115 -5.26 13.05 -17.86
N GLU A 116 -6.32 13.85 -17.96
CA GLU A 116 -6.56 15.02 -17.09
C GLU A 116 -6.60 14.67 -15.60
N TRP A 117 -6.97 13.43 -15.23
CA TRP A 117 -7.01 12.97 -13.83
C TRP A 117 -5.62 12.84 -13.17
N MET A 118 -4.54 13.00 -13.92
CA MET A 118 -3.19 13.13 -13.35
C MET A 118 -2.97 14.48 -12.67
N ILE A 119 -3.81 15.47 -12.97
CA ILE A 119 -3.79 16.79 -12.33
C ILE A 119 -4.80 16.77 -11.18
N ILE A 120 -4.32 17.11 -9.98
CA ILE A 120 -5.13 17.04 -8.76
C ILE A 120 -5.64 18.44 -8.42
N GLU A 121 -6.92 18.67 -8.68
CA GLU A 121 -7.63 19.88 -8.19
C GLU A 121 -8.17 19.68 -6.78
N VAL A 122 -8.70 18.48 -6.50
CA VAL A 122 -9.27 18.10 -5.21
C VAL A 122 -8.42 16.99 -4.59
N LEU A 123 -7.69 17.34 -3.53
CA LEU A 123 -6.84 16.41 -2.81
C LEU A 123 -7.64 15.63 -1.75
N PRO A 124 -7.78 14.30 -1.85
CA PRO A 124 -8.45 13.50 -0.83
C PRO A 124 -7.64 13.47 0.48
N VAL A 125 -8.34 13.52 1.60
CA VAL A 125 -7.75 13.43 2.95
C VAL A 125 -8.11 12.08 3.55
N ILE A 126 -7.10 11.34 4.04
CA ILE A 126 -7.36 10.05 4.68
C ILE A 126 -8.17 10.21 5.98
N PRO A 127 -9.02 9.23 6.34
CA PRO A 127 -9.80 9.25 7.58
C PRO A 127 -8.92 9.52 8.82
N PRO A 128 -9.42 10.31 9.80
CA PRO A 128 -8.66 10.65 11.01
C PRO A 128 -8.08 9.46 11.77
N ASP A 129 -8.81 8.35 11.83
CA ASP A 129 -8.38 7.12 12.53
C ASP A 129 -7.12 6.50 11.93
N LEU A 130 -6.86 6.73 10.63
CA LEU A 130 -5.63 6.27 9.96
C LEU A 130 -4.45 7.24 10.15
N ARG A 131 -4.66 8.37 10.81
CA ARG A 131 -3.67 9.41 11.16
C ARG A 131 -3.88 9.90 12.59
N PRO A 132 -3.82 9.00 13.59
CA PRO A 132 -4.29 9.28 14.94
C PRO A 132 -3.46 10.36 15.63
N LEU A 133 -4.12 11.05 16.57
CA LEU A 133 -3.51 11.91 17.57
C LEU A 133 -3.71 11.22 18.92
N VAL A 134 -2.64 10.67 19.47
CA VAL A 134 -2.69 9.87 20.70
C VAL A 134 -2.21 10.74 21.87
N PRO A 135 -3.04 10.96 22.90
CA PRO A 135 -2.59 11.62 24.11
C PRO A 135 -1.58 10.73 24.84
N LEU A 136 -0.49 11.34 25.30
CA LEU A 136 0.54 10.72 26.14
C LEU A 136 0.44 11.26 27.57
N GLU A 137 1.00 10.52 28.52
CA GLU A 137 1.13 10.98 29.90
C GLU A 137 1.88 12.33 29.97
N GLY A 138 1.38 13.23 30.84
CA GLY A 138 1.91 14.58 31.01
C GLY A 138 1.43 15.60 29.97
N GLY A 139 0.25 15.40 29.36
CA GLY A 139 -0.40 16.39 28.48
C GLY A 139 0.25 16.56 27.10
N ARG A 140 1.18 15.67 26.73
CA ARG A 140 1.80 15.65 25.40
C ARG A 140 0.92 14.86 24.43
N PHE A 141 1.09 15.12 23.13
CA PHE A 141 0.39 14.39 22.08
C PHE A 141 1.38 13.79 21.08
N ALA A 142 1.18 12.52 20.74
CA ALA A 142 1.83 11.88 19.60
C ALA A 142 0.93 12.04 18.37
N THR A 143 1.48 12.57 17.28
CA THR A 143 0.76 12.81 16.02
C THR A 143 1.40 12.01 14.90
N SER A 144 0.58 11.50 13.99
CA SER A 144 1.05 10.96 12.70
C SER A 144 1.76 12.04 11.86
N ASP A 145 2.89 11.68 11.23
CA ASP A 145 3.64 12.54 10.29
C ASP A 145 2.75 13.11 9.17
N LEU A 146 1.73 12.36 8.76
CA LEU A 146 0.79 12.79 7.72
C LEU A 146 0.03 14.06 8.12
N ASN A 147 -0.29 14.25 9.39
CA ASN A 147 -1.00 15.45 9.85
C ASN A 147 -0.17 16.72 9.61
N ASP A 148 1.14 16.65 9.79
CA ASP A 148 2.04 17.78 9.52
C ASP A 148 2.16 18.06 8.02
N LEU A 149 2.20 17.01 7.19
CA LEU A 149 2.20 17.15 5.72
C LEU A 149 0.88 17.76 5.21
N TYR A 150 -0.27 17.28 5.70
CA TYR A 150 -1.57 17.89 5.38
C TYR A 150 -1.67 19.35 5.84
N ARG A 151 -1.20 19.66 7.07
CA ARG A 151 -1.21 21.03 7.58
C ARG A 151 -0.43 21.97 6.66
N ARG A 152 0.72 21.53 6.14
CA ARG A 152 1.52 22.30 5.17
C ARG A 152 0.75 22.57 3.89
N VAL A 153 0.11 21.57 3.28
CA VAL A 153 -0.71 21.74 2.07
C VAL A 153 -1.83 22.76 2.31
N ILE A 154 -2.59 22.59 3.40
CA ILE A 154 -3.72 23.48 3.74
C ILE A 154 -3.25 24.91 3.95
N THR A 155 -2.14 25.08 4.68
CA THR A 155 -1.58 26.41 4.98
C THR A 155 -1.14 27.12 3.70
N ARG A 156 -0.46 26.40 2.79
CA ARG A 156 -0.02 26.94 1.49
C ARG A 156 -1.20 27.26 0.58
N ASN A 157 -2.21 26.40 0.54
CA ASN A 157 -3.40 26.62 -0.27
C ASN A 157 -4.20 27.85 0.21
N ASN A 158 -4.42 27.98 1.52
CA ASN A 158 -5.10 29.13 2.10
C ASN A 158 -4.32 30.42 1.90
N ARG A 159 -2.98 30.37 1.97
CA ARG A 159 -2.11 31.51 1.69
C ARG A 159 -2.18 31.93 0.22
N LEU A 160 -2.12 30.97 -0.71
CA LEU A 160 -2.25 31.24 -2.14
C LEU A 160 -3.59 31.89 -2.46
N LYS A 161 -4.69 31.40 -1.89
CA LYS A 161 -6.02 31.98 -2.05
C LYS A 161 -6.05 33.46 -1.64
N ARG A 162 -5.54 33.78 -0.44
CA ARG A 162 -5.45 35.17 0.07
C ARG A 162 -4.58 36.06 -0.82
N LEU A 163 -3.45 35.55 -1.33
CA LEU A 163 -2.56 36.33 -2.20
C LEU A 163 -3.24 36.71 -3.53
N ILE A 164 -4.08 35.82 -4.06
CA ILE A 164 -4.87 36.09 -5.28
C ILE A 164 -5.94 37.14 -4.99
N GLU A 165 -6.66 37.02 -3.86
CA GLU A 165 -7.69 37.98 -3.44
C GLU A 165 -7.13 39.40 -3.23
N LEU A 166 -5.88 39.50 -2.74
CA LEU A 166 -5.19 40.77 -2.53
C LEU A 166 -4.54 41.35 -3.81
N GLY A 167 -4.65 40.68 -4.95
CA GLY A 167 -4.03 41.13 -6.21
C GLY A 167 -2.50 41.14 -6.14
N ALA A 168 -1.89 40.21 -5.41
CA ALA A 168 -0.44 40.16 -5.26
C ALA A 168 0.26 39.97 -6.63
N PRO A 169 1.46 40.54 -6.84
CA PRO A 169 2.22 40.37 -8.07
C PRO A 169 2.43 38.91 -8.49
N ASP A 170 2.46 38.68 -9.81
CA ASP A 170 2.58 37.34 -10.40
C ASP A 170 3.80 36.54 -9.92
N ILE A 171 4.90 37.21 -9.58
CA ILE A 171 6.11 36.57 -9.07
C ILE A 171 5.83 35.89 -7.73
N ILE A 172 5.08 36.56 -6.85
CA ILE A 172 4.72 36.06 -5.52
C ILE A 172 3.72 34.89 -5.67
N ILE A 173 2.72 35.04 -6.53
CA ILE A 173 1.74 33.98 -6.83
C ILE A 173 2.46 32.75 -7.39
N ARG A 174 3.40 32.94 -8.33
CA ARG A 174 4.20 31.84 -8.91
C ARG A 174 5.02 31.10 -7.86
N ASN A 175 5.67 31.83 -6.95
CA ASN A 175 6.42 31.21 -5.89
C ASN A 175 5.51 30.42 -4.93
N GLU A 176 4.35 30.95 -4.57
CA GLU A 176 3.42 30.23 -3.68
C GLU A 176 2.81 28.99 -4.37
N LYS A 177 2.53 29.05 -5.67
CA LYS A 177 2.13 27.87 -6.47
C LYS A 177 3.22 26.78 -6.46
N ARG A 178 4.50 27.16 -6.61
CA ARG A 178 5.63 26.22 -6.49
C ARG A 178 5.69 25.59 -5.10
N MET A 179 5.57 26.39 -4.05
CA MET A 179 5.58 25.90 -2.65
C MET A 179 4.39 24.98 -2.34
N LEU A 180 3.21 25.25 -2.91
CA LEU A 180 2.04 24.38 -2.80
C LEU A 180 2.29 23.04 -3.50
N GLN A 181 2.86 23.06 -4.71
CA GLN A 181 3.22 21.82 -5.43
C GLN A 181 4.22 21.00 -4.61
N GLU A 182 5.24 21.62 -4.02
CA GLU A 182 6.22 20.93 -3.16
C GLU A 182 5.56 20.32 -1.91
N ALA A 183 4.56 20.98 -1.33
CA ALA A 183 3.81 20.42 -0.20
C ALA A 183 2.97 19.20 -0.60
N VAL A 184 2.35 19.22 -1.78
CA VAL A 184 1.59 18.08 -2.32
C VAL A 184 2.53 16.94 -2.69
N ASP A 185 3.66 17.23 -3.34
CA ASP A 185 4.71 16.26 -3.66
C ASP A 185 5.19 15.56 -2.38
N ALA A 186 5.47 16.31 -1.31
CA ALA A 186 5.91 15.75 -0.04
C ALA A 186 4.84 14.89 0.68
N LEU A 187 3.56 15.26 0.56
CA LEU A 187 2.47 14.44 1.10
C LEU A 187 2.36 13.09 0.39
N ILE A 188 2.46 13.09 -0.95
CA ILE A 188 2.33 11.90 -1.77
C ILE A 188 3.59 11.02 -1.68
N ASP A 189 4.77 11.60 -1.89
CA ASP A 189 6.06 10.90 -1.93
C ASP A 189 7.22 11.85 -1.54
N ASN A 190 7.48 11.95 -0.24
CA ASN A 190 8.52 12.82 0.34
C ASN A 190 9.95 12.40 -0.03
N SER A 191 10.14 11.20 -0.56
CA SER A 191 11.45 10.61 -0.84
C SER A 191 12.00 10.96 -2.23
N LYS A 192 11.12 11.30 -3.18
CA LYS A 192 11.50 11.35 -4.61
C LYS A 192 12.17 12.63 -5.07
N ARG A 193 11.88 13.78 -4.46
CA ARG A 193 12.21 15.08 -5.05
C ARG A 193 12.93 16.00 -4.06
N GLY A 194 14.16 16.38 -4.41
CA GLY A 194 14.94 17.36 -3.66
C GLY A 194 15.26 16.92 -2.22
N LYS A 195 15.32 17.90 -1.31
CA LYS A 195 15.54 17.65 0.12
C LYS A 195 14.21 17.24 0.77
N PRO A 196 14.13 16.11 1.48
CA PRO A 196 12.90 15.67 2.10
C PRO A 196 12.46 16.65 3.19
N VAL A 197 11.16 16.79 3.35
CA VAL A 197 10.58 17.54 4.45
C VAL A 197 10.86 16.79 5.75
N ARG A 198 11.48 17.49 6.71
CA ARG A 198 11.90 16.96 8.00
C ARG A 198 11.02 17.49 9.13
N ALA A 199 10.85 16.67 10.16
CA ALA A 199 10.31 17.06 11.46
C ALA A 199 11.30 17.96 12.21
N SER A 200 10.85 18.58 13.31
CA SER A 200 11.72 19.38 14.19
C SER A 200 12.90 18.59 14.75
N THR A 201 12.78 17.26 14.85
CA THR A 201 13.84 16.33 15.27
C THR A 201 14.87 16.03 14.16
N GLY A 202 14.72 16.59 12.96
CA GLY A 202 15.58 16.33 11.81
C GLY A 202 15.26 15.04 11.04
N ARG A 203 14.37 14.17 11.55
CA ARG A 203 13.89 12.96 10.84
C ARG A 203 13.02 13.34 9.64
N PRO A 204 13.16 12.70 8.45
CA PRO A 204 12.21 12.89 7.36
C PRO A 204 10.81 12.39 7.74
N LEU A 205 9.78 13.17 7.38
CA LEU A 205 8.38 12.78 7.59
C LEU A 205 8.00 11.63 6.65
N LYS A 206 7.26 10.65 7.16
CA LYS A 206 6.72 9.54 6.35
C LYS A 206 5.53 10.02 5.51
N SER A 207 5.64 9.88 4.19
CA SER A 207 4.59 10.22 3.22
C SER A 207 3.55 9.11 3.04
N LEU A 208 2.49 9.36 2.26
CA LEU A 208 1.51 8.34 1.90
C LEU A 208 2.16 7.13 1.20
N SER A 209 3.09 7.38 0.27
CA SER A 209 3.81 6.31 -0.44
C SER A 209 4.73 5.52 0.48
N ASP A 210 5.38 6.17 1.45
CA ASP A 210 6.27 5.50 2.42
C ASP A 210 5.48 4.52 3.31
N ASN A 211 4.24 4.86 3.67
CA ASN A 211 3.38 3.97 4.43
C ASN A 211 2.95 2.72 3.64
N LEU A 212 3.05 2.74 2.31
CA LEU A 212 2.73 1.59 1.46
C LEU A 212 3.95 0.73 1.15
N ARG A 213 5.14 1.33 1.04
CA ARG A 213 6.37 0.67 0.55
C ARG A 213 7.29 0.23 1.68
N GLY A 214 8.23 -0.67 1.35
CA GLY A 214 9.27 -1.12 2.28
C GLY A 214 8.84 -2.25 3.22
N LYS A 215 9.74 -2.64 4.13
CA LYS A 215 9.53 -3.74 5.09
C LYS A 215 8.44 -3.40 6.11
N GLU A 216 8.41 -2.14 6.55
CA GLU A 216 7.38 -1.59 7.45
C GLU A 216 6.14 -1.07 6.70
N GLY A 217 6.09 -1.24 5.37
CA GLY A 217 4.95 -0.82 4.58
C GLY A 217 3.74 -1.71 4.82
N ARG A 218 2.53 -1.15 4.66
CA ARG A 218 1.26 -1.86 4.90
C ARG A 218 1.16 -3.22 4.21
N PHE A 219 1.64 -3.35 2.97
CA PHE A 219 1.57 -4.62 2.25
C PHE A 219 2.39 -5.72 2.93
N ARG A 220 3.66 -5.45 3.28
CA ARG A 220 4.55 -6.48 3.83
C ARG A 220 4.30 -6.75 5.30
N GLN A 221 4.04 -5.71 6.08
CA GLN A 221 3.91 -5.83 7.53
C GLN A 221 2.51 -6.26 7.96
N ASN A 222 1.45 -5.86 7.25
CA ASN A 222 0.08 -6.02 7.72
C ASN A 222 -0.76 -6.93 6.80
N LEU A 223 -0.43 -7.07 5.51
CA LEU A 223 -1.21 -7.91 4.60
C LEU A 223 -0.57 -9.29 4.41
N LEU A 224 0.76 -9.37 4.25
CA LEU A 224 1.46 -10.65 4.08
C LEU A 224 1.69 -11.41 5.39
N GLY A 225 1.70 -10.71 6.52
CA GLY A 225 1.81 -11.31 7.84
C GLY A 225 0.97 -10.52 8.83
N LYS A 226 0.34 -11.21 9.78
CA LYS A 226 -0.40 -10.60 10.88
C LYS A 226 -0.10 -11.36 12.16
N ARG A 227 -0.26 -10.67 13.28
CA ARG A 227 -0.40 -11.36 14.57
C ARG A 227 -1.76 -12.04 14.58
N VAL A 228 -1.79 -13.26 15.10
CA VAL A 228 -2.99 -14.08 15.14
C VAL A 228 -3.33 -14.41 16.59
N ASP A 229 -4.61 -14.35 16.90
CA ASP A 229 -5.13 -14.85 18.17
C ASP A 229 -5.04 -16.38 18.21
N TYR A 230 -5.32 -16.98 19.37
CA TYR A 230 -5.24 -18.43 19.57
C TYR A 230 -3.87 -19.02 19.18
N SER A 231 -2.82 -18.30 19.54
CA SER A 231 -1.44 -18.71 19.31
C SER A 231 -0.57 -18.59 20.56
N GLY A 232 0.42 -19.46 20.66
CA GLY A 232 1.36 -19.54 21.77
C GLY A 232 2.78 -19.79 21.28
N ARG A 233 3.76 -19.66 22.17
CA ARG A 233 5.15 -20.02 21.89
C ARG A 233 5.81 -20.56 23.15
N ALA A 234 6.55 -21.66 23.03
CA ALA A 234 7.39 -22.18 24.09
C ALA A 234 8.64 -22.87 23.53
N VAL A 235 9.59 -23.12 24.43
CA VAL A 235 10.77 -23.94 24.17
C VAL A 235 10.34 -25.38 23.90
N ILE A 236 11.00 -26.05 22.96
CA ILE A 236 10.76 -27.46 22.67
C ILE A 236 11.72 -28.37 23.43
N VAL A 237 11.23 -29.54 23.81
CA VAL A 237 12.02 -30.63 24.40
C VAL A 237 11.65 -31.93 23.69
N VAL A 238 12.54 -32.91 23.77
CA VAL A 238 12.34 -34.20 23.14
C VAL A 238 11.26 -35.01 23.87
N GLY A 239 10.31 -35.60 23.14
CA GLY A 239 9.26 -36.47 23.66
C GLY A 239 9.27 -37.84 22.96
N PRO A 240 10.21 -38.75 23.32
CA PRO A 240 10.34 -40.06 22.68
C PRO A 240 9.14 -40.99 22.91
N GLU A 241 8.36 -40.77 23.96
CA GLU A 241 7.17 -41.53 24.32
C GLU A 241 5.93 -41.21 23.46
N LEU A 242 5.97 -40.09 22.72
CA LEU A 242 4.86 -39.65 21.89
C LEU A 242 4.76 -40.50 20.62
N LYS A 243 3.58 -40.56 20.03
CA LYS A 243 3.43 -41.06 18.66
C LYS A 243 3.83 -39.96 17.66
N MET A 244 4.19 -40.35 16.44
CA MET A 244 4.65 -39.39 15.41
C MET A 244 3.62 -38.28 15.08
N HIS A 245 2.32 -38.55 15.24
CA HIS A 245 1.24 -37.59 15.01
C HIS A 245 0.87 -36.79 16.27
N GLN A 246 1.54 -37.01 17.39
CA GLN A 246 1.24 -36.37 18.68
C GLN A 246 2.31 -35.33 19.04
N CYS A 247 1.89 -34.31 19.78
CA CYS A 247 2.80 -33.37 20.43
C CYS A 247 2.40 -33.17 21.89
N GLY A 248 3.36 -32.99 22.79
CA GLY A 248 3.06 -32.64 24.17
C GLY A 248 2.82 -31.14 24.31
N LEU A 249 1.62 -30.74 24.71
CA LEU A 249 1.26 -29.34 24.94
C LEU A 249 1.19 -29.05 26.44
N PRO A 250 1.91 -28.04 26.97
CA PRO A 250 1.82 -27.65 28.37
C PRO A 250 0.40 -27.33 28.80
N LYS A 251 -0.05 -27.88 29.93
CA LYS A 251 -1.40 -27.65 30.48
C LYS A 251 -1.76 -26.18 30.60
N GLU A 252 -0.85 -25.34 31.12
CA GLU A 252 -1.09 -23.90 31.26
C GLU A 252 -1.26 -23.19 29.91
N MET A 253 -0.45 -23.56 28.91
CA MET A 253 -0.55 -23.02 27.56
C MET A 253 -1.87 -23.44 26.91
N ALA A 254 -2.20 -24.73 27.01
CA ALA A 254 -3.43 -25.28 26.46
C ALA A 254 -4.68 -24.62 27.07
N LEU A 255 -4.68 -24.38 28.38
CA LEU A 255 -5.79 -23.71 29.05
C LEU A 255 -6.07 -22.31 28.48
N GLU A 256 -5.03 -21.53 28.18
CA GLU A 256 -5.20 -20.19 27.61
C GLU A 256 -5.58 -20.24 26.12
N LEU A 257 -5.00 -21.18 25.36
CA LEU A 257 -5.32 -21.38 23.94
C LEU A 257 -6.76 -21.85 23.72
N PHE A 258 -7.29 -22.71 24.59
CA PHE A 258 -8.62 -23.32 24.45
C PHE A 258 -9.67 -22.69 25.38
N LYS A 259 -9.35 -21.55 26.00
CA LYS A 259 -10.16 -20.90 27.05
C LYS A 259 -11.66 -20.75 26.70
N PRO A 260 -12.06 -20.28 25.50
CA PRO A 260 -13.49 -20.16 25.19
C PRO A 260 -14.21 -21.50 25.08
N PHE A 261 -13.51 -22.54 24.60
CA PHE A 261 -14.05 -23.90 24.50
C PHE A 261 -14.23 -24.52 25.88
N VAL A 262 -13.29 -24.28 26.79
CA VAL A 262 -13.39 -24.71 28.19
C VAL A 262 -14.58 -24.04 28.88
N TYR A 263 -14.82 -22.74 28.66
CA TYR A 263 -15.99 -22.05 29.22
C TYR A 263 -17.30 -22.69 28.79
N ARG A 264 -17.44 -22.95 27.49
CA ARG A 264 -18.62 -23.63 26.96
C ARG A 264 -18.80 -25.02 27.57
N ARG A 265 -17.71 -25.79 27.70
CA ARG A 265 -17.77 -27.15 28.25
C ARG A 265 -18.15 -27.18 29.73
N LEU A 266 -17.65 -26.21 30.52
CA LEU A 266 -18.02 -26.05 31.93
C LEU A 266 -19.52 -25.74 32.09
N GLU A 267 -20.08 -24.93 31.20
CA GLU A 267 -21.51 -24.60 31.17
C GLU A 267 -22.36 -25.82 30.77
N GLU A 268 -21.96 -26.56 29.71
CA GLU A 268 -22.65 -27.78 29.27
C GLU A 268 -22.69 -28.87 30.34
N LYS A 269 -21.66 -28.96 31.17
CA LYS A 269 -21.61 -29.90 32.31
C LYS A 269 -22.33 -29.38 33.57
N GLY A 270 -22.82 -28.14 33.55
CA GLY A 270 -23.55 -27.54 34.68
C GLY A 270 -22.68 -27.09 35.85
N TYR A 271 -21.35 -27.00 35.69
CA TYR A 271 -20.46 -26.46 36.73
C TYR A 271 -20.61 -24.95 36.91
N VAL A 272 -21.06 -24.25 35.86
CA VAL A 272 -21.27 -22.81 35.85
C VAL A 272 -22.54 -22.47 35.08
N HIS A 273 -23.19 -21.39 35.49
CA HIS A 273 -24.36 -20.86 34.80
C HIS A 273 -24.04 -19.63 33.93
N ASN A 274 -22.89 -18.99 34.16
CA ASN A 274 -22.50 -17.74 33.52
C ASN A 274 -21.01 -17.75 33.13
N VAL A 275 -20.66 -17.10 32.02
CA VAL A 275 -19.26 -16.97 31.54
C VAL A 275 -18.34 -16.32 32.58
N LYS A 276 -18.82 -15.33 33.35
CA LYS A 276 -18.03 -14.70 34.43
C LYS A 276 -17.64 -15.68 35.55
N MET A 277 -18.52 -16.64 35.86
CA MET A 277 -18.19 -17.69 36.83
C MET A 277 -17.18 -18.68 36.24
N ALA A 278 -17.33 -19.02 34.96
CA ALA A 278 -16.36 -19.83 34.23
C ALA A 278 -14.96 -19.18 34.24
N GLU A 279 -14.89 -17.88 34.02
CA GLU A 279 -13.64 -17.11 34.08
C GLU A 279 -12.99 -17.20 35.47
N LYS A 280 -13.77 -17.07 36.54
CA LYS A 280 -13.28 -17.22 37.91
C LYS A 280 -12.76 -18.62 38.20
N LEU A 281 -13.47 -19.68 37.78
CA LEU A 281 -13.02 -21.06 37.97
C LEU A 281 -11.74 -21.36 37.18
N VAL A 282 -11.64 -20.88 35.95
CA VAL A 282 -10.43 -21.02 35.13
C VAL A 282 -9.23 -20.29 35.75
N GLN A 283 -9.43 -19.10 36.31
CA GLN A 283 -8.38 -18.39 37.06
C GLN A 283 -7.94 -19.16 38.32
N GLN A 284 -8.88 -19.85 38.99
CA GLN A 284 -8.61 -20.69 40.16
C GLN A 284 -7.99 -22.05 39.82
N LYS A 285 -7.95 -22.46 38.55
CA LYS A 285 -7.38 -23.73 38.06
C LYS A 285 -7.95 -24.96 38.80
N THR A 286 -9.27 -25.00 39.00
CA THR A 286 -9.94 -26.10 39.72
C THR A 286 -9.87 -27.42 38.93
N LYS A 287 -10.17 -28.56 39.58
CA LYS A 287 -10.05 -29.89 38.97
C LYS A 287 -10.98 -30.06 37.75
N GLU A 288 -12.19 -29.51 37.85
CA GLU A 288 -13.22 -29.55 36.82
C GLU A 288 -12.76 -28.87 35.53
N VAL A 289 -11.94 -27.81 35.65
CA VAL A 289 -11.35 -27.09 34.51
C VAL A 289 -10.39 -28.01 33.75
N TRP A 290 -9.54 -28.75 34.46
CA TRP A 290 -8.59 -29.68 33.84
C TRP A 290 -9.28 -30.85 33.17
N GLU A 291 -10.34 -31.39 33.78
CA GLU A 291 -11.17 -32.44 33.18
C GLU A 291 -11.87 -31.94 31.90
N CYS A 292 -12.43 -30.72 31.93
CA CYS A 292 -13.03 -30.12 30.74
C CYS A 292 -12.00 -29.84 29.64
N LEU A 293 -10.79 -29.40 30.01
CA LEU A 293 -9.69 -29.17 29.07
C LEU A 293 -9.28 -30.46 28.36
N GLU A 294 -9.15 -31.57 29.09
CA GLU A 294 -8.84 -32.88 28.51
C GLU A 294 -9.90 -33.36 27.51
N GLU A 295 -11.17 -33.06 27.74
CA GLU A 295 -12.24 -33.38 26.80
C GLU A 295 -12.23 -32.50 25.55
N VAL A 296 -12.00 -31.19 25.72
CA VAL A 296 -11.99 -30.22 24.61
C VAL A 296 -10.83 -30.47 23.64
N ILE A 297 -9.70 -30.93 24.15
CA ILE A 297 -8.46 -31.13 23.37
C ILE A 297 -8.50 -32.41 22.55
N LYS A 298 -9.30 -33.41 22.96
CA LYS A 298 -9.46 -34.65 22.19
C LYS A 298 -10.01 -34.35 20.81
N GLU A 299 -9.37 -34.92 19.80
CA GLU A 299 -9.74 -34.73 18.39
C GLU A 299 -9.71 -33.25 17.92
N HIS A 300 -8.97 -32.38 18.61
CA HIS A 300 -8.72 -31.01 18.17
C HIS A 300 -7.23 -30.81 17.83
N PRO A 301 -6.84 -30.75 16.55
CA PRO A 301 -5.44 -30.70 16.15
C PRO A 301 -4.86 -29.31 16.41
N VAL A 302 -3.55 -29.24 16.66
CA VAL A 302 -2.82 -27.97 16.77
C VAL A 302 -1.72 -27.90 15.73
N LEU A 303 -1.41 -26.70 15.24
CA LEU A 303 -0.33 -26.48 14.29
C LEU A 303 0.93 -26.02 15.03
N LEU A 304 2.04 -26.73 14.83
CA LEU A 304 3.36 -26.32 15.29
C LEU A 304 4.15 -25.70 14.14
N ASN A 305 4.82 -24.58 14.42
CA ASN A 305 5.65 -23.86 13.45
C ASN A 305 7.00 -23.47 14.07
N ARG A 306 8.09 -23.73 13.34
CA ARG A 306 9.42 -23.21 13.68
C ARG A 306 9.86 -22.18 12.65
N ALA A 307 10.28 -21.01 13.12
CA ALA A 307 10.87 -19.98 12.28
C ALA A 307 12.39 -20.22 12.13
N PRO A 308 12.99 -20.01 10.95
CA PRO A 308 12.38 -19.58 9.70
C PRO A 308 11.58 -20.70 9.01
N THR A 309 10.39 -20.37 8.48
CA THR A 309 9.55 -21.30 7.72
C THR A 309 10.05 -21.37 6.27
N LEU A 310 10.96 -22.31 5.98
CA LEU A 310 11.62 -22.42 4.67
C LEU A 310 10.78 -23.17 3.64
N HIS A 311 9.97 -24.12 4.09
CA HIS A 311 9.16 -24.96 3.23
C HIS A 311 7.87 -25.37 3.96
N ARG A 312 6.93 -25.99 3.22
CA ARG A 312 5.63 -26.40 3.77
C ARG A 312 5.70 -27.24 5.05
N LEU A 313 6.70 -28.12 5.18
CA LEU A 313 6.85 -29.02 6.34
C LEU A 313 7.38 -28.30 7.59
N SER A 314 7.70 -27.00 7.52
CA SER A 314 8.05 -26.19 8.69
C SER A 314 6.81 -25.77 9.49
N ILE A 315 5.62 -26.15 9.01
CA ILE A 315 4.36 -26.11 9.76
C ILE A 315 3.74 -27.51 9.66
N GLN A 316 3.46 -28.15 10.80
CA GLN A 316 2.78 -29.44 10.83
C GLN A 316 1.71 -29.47 11.91
N ALA A 317 0.74 -30.35 11.73
CA ALA A 317 -0.39 -30.54 12.62
C ALA A 317 -0.15 -31.77 13.48
N PHE A 318 -0.50 -31.66 14.76
CA PHE A 318 -0.36 -32.73 15.72
C PHE A 318 -1.61 -32.84 16.58
N GLU A 319 -1.87 -34.03 17.07
CA GLU A 319 -2.81 -34.26 18.14
C GLU A 319 -2.14 -33.89 19.48
N PRO A 320 -2.65 -32.85 20.18
CA PRO A 320 -2.09 -32.43 21.45
C PRO A 320 -2.34 -33.45 22.56
N VAL A 321 -1.28 -33.83 23.27
CA VAL A 321 -1.32 -34.57 24.52
C VAL A 321 -0.93 -33.61 25.64
N LEU A 322 -1.77 -33.49 26.67
CA LEU A 322 -1.47 -32.60 27.80
C LEU A 322 -0.27 -33.12 28.58
N VAL A 323 0.71 -32.25 28.81
CA VAL A 323 1.92 -32.55 29.60
C VAL A 323 2.10 -31.55 30.73
N GLU A 324 2.70 -32.03 31.82
CA GLU A 324 3.17 -31.16 32.90
C GLU A 324 4.42 -30.38 32.48
N GLY A 325 4.60 -29.19 33.06
CA GLY A 325 5.71 -28.29 32.75
C GLY A 325 5.35 -27.16 31.78
N LYS A 326 6.37 -26.53 31.18
CA LYS A 326 6.23 -25.34 30.32
C LYS A 326 6.74 -25.53 28.89
N ALA A 327 7.38 -26.66 28.61
CA ALA A 327 7.99 -26.93 27.32
C ALA A 327 7.08 -27.80 26.45
N ILE A 328 7.09 -27.55 25.14
CA ILE A 328 6.38 -28.37 24.16
C ILE A 328 7.21 -29.63 23.92
N LYS A 329 6.62 -30.81 24.06
CA LYS A 329 7.30 -32.06 23.70
C LYS A 329 7.11 -32.36 22.23
N LEU A 330 8.20 -32.55 21.50
CA LEU A 330 8.19 -32.87 20.09
C LEU A 330 8.75 -34.26 19.83
N HIS A 331 8.13 -34.98 18.90
CA HIS A 331 8.60 -36.30 18.48
C HIS A 331 9.95 -36.19 17.73
N PRO A 332 10.99 -36.99 18.06
CA PRO A 332 12.30 -36.88 17.43
C PRO A 332 12.31 -36.97 15.89
N LEU A 333 11.45 -37.84 15.32
CA LEU A 333 11.39 -38.04 13.87
C LEU A 333 10.84 -36.86 13.06
N VAL A 334 10.13 -35.90 13.70
CA VAL A 334 9.62 -34.72 12.99
C VAL A 334 10.57 -33.53 13.08
N CYS A 335 11.65 -33.62 13.87
CA CYS A 335 12.65 -32.55 14.00
C CYS A 335 13.36 -32.17 12.69
N PRO A 336 13.77 -33.11 11.80
CA PRO A 336 14.54 -32.75 10.61
C PRO A 336 13.80 -31.80 9.65
N PRO A 337 12.50 -32.00 9.32
CA PRO A 337 11.74 -31.01 8.55
C PRO A 337 11.66 -29.62 9.22
N PHE A 338 11.56 -29.54 10.55
CA PHE A 338 11.59 -28.24 11.22
C PHE A 338 13.00 -27.65 11.30
N ASN A 339 14.03 -28.43 10.93
CA ASN A 339 15.43 -28.17 11.22
C ASN A 339 15.67 -27.84 12.69
N ALA A 340 14.91 -28.50 13.58
CA ALA A 340 14.85 -28.20 15.00
C ALA A 340 15.86 -29.05 15.79
N ASP A 341 16.52 -28.41 16.74
CA ASP A 341 17.32 -29.06 17.78
C ASP A 341 16.73 -28.72 19.17
N PHE A 342 17.40 -29.13 20.23
CA PHE A 342 16.89 -29.01 21.61
C PHE A 342 17.84 -28.20 22.50
N ASP A 343 18.53 -27.21 21.93
CA ASP A 343 19.49 -26.35 22.64
C ASP A 343 18.87 -25.04 23.20
N GLY A 344 17.55 -24.88 23.07
CA GLY A 344 16.82 -23.66 23.44
C GLY A 344 15.82 -23.20 22.36
N ASP A 345 15.78 -23.91 21.24
CA ASP A 345 14.80 -23.74 20.17
C ASP A 345 13.36 -23.57 20.66
N GLN A 346 12.62 -22.69 19.97
CA GLN A 346 11.22 -22.38 20.28
C GLN A 346 10.31 -22.66 19.09
N MET A 347 9.11 -23.16 19.36
CA MET A 347 8.06 -23.33 18.37
C MET A 347 6.82 -22.53 18.74
N ALA A 348 6.16 -22.00 17.71
CA ALA A 348 4.85 -21.41 17.82
C ALA A 348 3.77 -22.49 17.68
N VAL A 349 2.68 -22.32 18.44
CA VAL A 349 1.48 -23.16 18.38
C VAL A 349 0.33 -22.30 17.85
N HIS A 350 -0.50 -22.85 16.97
CA HIS A 350 -1.72 -22.22 16.48
C HIS A 350 -2.89 -23.19 16.57
N VAL A 351 -4.05 -22.72 17.04
CA VAL A 351 -5.27 -23.53 17.15
C VAL A 351 -6.20 -23.23 15.97
N PRO A 352 -6.49 -24.20 15.08
CA PRO A 352 -7.51 -24.05 14.05
C PRO A 352 -8.90 -24.01 14.70
N LEU A 353 -9.71 -23.01 14.36
CA LEU A 353 -11.02 -22.80 15.00
C LEU A 353 -12.17 -23.37 14.17
N SER A 354 -12.22 -23.07 12.86
CA SER A 354 -13.31 -23.54 12.01
C SER A 354 -13.21 -25.03 11.72
N LEU A 355 -14.34 -25.67 11.44
CA LEU A 355 -14.39 -27.09 11.09
C LEU A 355 -13.55 -27.37 9.85
N GLU A 356 -13.57 -26.49 8.85
CA GLU A 356 -12.75 -26.61 7.63
C GLU A 356 -11.26 -26.59 7.96
N ALA A 357 -10.81 -25.66 8.83
CA ALA A 357 -9.41 -25.56 9.22
C ALA A 357 -8.94 -26.79 10.03
N GLN A 358 -9.81 -27.33 10.89
CA GLN A 358 -9.53 -28.57 11.63
C GLN A 358 -9.45 -29.79 10.69
N LEU A 359 -10.38 -29.90 9.73
CA LEU A 359 -10.38 -30.96 8.72
C LEU A 359 -9.17 -30.89 7.81
N GLU A 360 -8.78 -29.70 7.34
CA GLU A 360 -7.56 -29.49 6.57
C GLU A 360 -6.33 -29.94 7.36
N SER A 361 -6.26 -29.59 8.65
CA SER A 361 -5.17 -30.01 9.53
C SER A 361 -5.09 -31.54 9.62
N TYR A 362 -6.23 -32.22 9.81
CA TYR A 362 -6.25 -33.67 9.89
C TYR A 362 -5.92 -34.38 8.58
N ILE A 363 -6.51 -33.93 7.47
CA ILE A 363 -6.43 -34.63 6.18
C ILE A 363 -5.10 -34.33 5.49
N LEU A 364 -4.73 -33.05 5.40
CA LEU A 364 -3.61 -32.59 4.58
C LEU A 364 -2.28 -32.59 5.33
N ILE A 365 -2.31 -32.67 6.66
CA ILE A 365 -1.11 -32.51 7.48
C ILE A 365 -0.90 -33.72 8.41
N VAL A 366 -1.88 -34.14 9.22
CA VAL A 366 -1.74 -35.29 10.14
C VAL A 366 -1.72 -36.64 9.41
N LYS A 367 -2.69 -36.91 8.53
CA LYS A 367 -2.84 -38.22 7.86
C LYS A 367 -1.95 -38.41 6.64
N SER A 368 -1.57 -37.32 6.00
CA SER A 368 -0.66 -37.35 4.86
C SER A 368 0.73 -37.81 5.30
N GLN A 369 1.39 -38.66 4.52
CA GLN A 369 2.78 -39.12 4.66
C GLN A 369 3.84 -37.99 4.62
N ASN A 370 3.44 -36.73 4.85
CA ASN A 370 4.28 -35.55 4.90
C ASN A 370 5.38 -35.65 5.97
N HIS A 371 5.21 -36.50 7.00
CA HIS A 371 6.26 -36.78 7.98
C HIS A 371 7.37 -37.72 7.46
N ILE A 372 7.16 -38.39 6.33
CA ILE A 372 8.00 -39.53 5.90
C ILE A 372 8.69 -39.27 4.56
N LEU A 373 8.04 -38.60 3.60
CA LEU A 373 8.60 -38.36 2.27
C LEU A 373 8.70 -36.87 1.98
N SER A 374 9.92 -36.39 1.73
CA SER A 374 10.10 -35.09 1.09
C SER A 374 9.57 -35.21 -0.35
N ARG A 375 8.57 -34.40 -0.69
CA ARG A 375 8.10 -34.31 -2.08
C ARG A 375 9.08 -33.41 -2.82
N ASN A 376 10.26 -33.93 -3.12
CA ASN A 376 11.15 -33.32 -4.10
C ASN A 376 10.51 -33.48 -5.49
N ARG A 377 9.68 -32.50 -5.86
CA ARG A 377 9.39 -32.14 -7.25
C ARG A 377 9.27 -30.64 -7.36
#